data_AF-A0A6P5EIH1-F1
#
_entry.id   AF-A0A6P5EIH1-F1
#
_cell.length_a   1.000
_cell.length_b   1.000
_cell.length_c   1.000
_cell.angle_alpha   90.00
_cell.angle_beta   90.00
_cell.angle_gamma   90.00
#
_symmetry.space_group_name_H-M   'P 1'
#
loop_
_entity.id
_entity.type
_entity.pdbx_description
1 polymer ?
#
loop_
_entity_poly.entity_id
_entity_poly.type
_entity_poly.pdbx_seq_one_letter_code
_entity_poly.pdbx_strand_id
1 'polypeptide(L)'
;MRRWEVGEIAYRIAQLYYGQYCRTSDSSYLAEAFVFYEAVLDREYLRDAPSAAAAAAASEVALAHKQLRLLVRFLNVSLILGRREMVLRLALLLRIVLEEHRRSFQLQFLARRSRII
;
A
#
# COMPACT_ATOMS: atom_id res chain seq x y z
N MET A 1 15.70 -4.87 -15.43
CA MET A 1 14.41 -4.56 -14.78
C MET A 1 14.59 -3.38 -13.86
N ARG A 2 13.64 -2.45 -13.85
CA ARG A 2 13.65 -1.30 -12.93
C ARG A 2 13.16 -1.75 -11.55
N ARG A 3 13.70 -1.18 -10.47
CA ARG A 3 13.42 -1.62 -9.08
C ARG A 3 11.93 -1.63 -8.74
N TRP A 4 11.17 -0.63 -9.21
CA TRP A 4 9.71 -0.53 -8.99
C TRP A 4 8.90 -1.63 -9.70
N GLU A 5 9.35 -2.13 -10.87
CA GLU A 5 8.68 -3.20 -11.62
C GLU A 5 8.70 -4.51 -10.82
N VAL A 6 9.81 -4.78 -10.13
CA VAL A 6 9.98 -5.95 -9.27
C VAL A 6 9.01 -5.90 -8.09
N GLY A 7 8.80 -4.72 -7.51
CA GLY A 7 7.82 -4.53 -6.43
C GLY A 7 6.37 -4.73 -6.87
N GLU A 8 6.00 -4.26 -8.07
CA GLU A 8 4.66 -4.51 -8.62
C GLU A 8 4.42 -5.99 -8.91
N ILE A 9 5.43 -6.71 -9.41
CA ILE A 9 5.36 -8.16 -9.61
C ILE A 9 5.20 -8.88 -8.27
N ALA A 10 6.01 -8.55 -7.26
CA ALA A 10 5.92 -9.15 -5.92
C ALA A 10 4.54 -8.90 -5.28
N TYR A 11 4.00 -7.69 -5.41
CA TYR A 11 2.64 -7.39 -4.94
C TYR A 11 1.58 -8.23 -5.65
N ARG A 12 1.65 -8.38 -6.97
CA ARG A 12 0.72 -9.23 -7.73
C ARG A 12 0.81 -10.69 -7.33
N ILE A 13 2.03 -11.20 -7.10
CA ILE A 13 2.25 -12.55 -6.60
C ILE A 13 1.57 -12.71 -5.23
N ALA A 14 1.79 -11.78 -4.29
CA ALA A 14 1.14 -11.80 -2.98
C ALA A 14 -0.41 -11.82 -3.09
N GLN A 15 -0.97 -11.09 -4.04
CA GLN A 15 -2.42 -11.10 -4.30
C GLN A 15 -2.92 -12.46 -4.83
N LEU A 16 -2.16 -13.11 -5.71
CA LEU A 16 -2.49 -14.45 -6.22
C LEU A 16 -2.50 -15.48 -5.09
N TYR A 17 -1.48 -15.46 -4.23
CA TYR A 17 -1.40 -16.32 -3.05
C TYR A 17 -2.57 -16.11 -2.10
N TYR A 18 -2.90 -14.85 -1.81
CA TYR A 18 -4.08 -14.54 -0.98
C TYR A 18 -5.39 -14.99 -1.62
N GLY A 19 -5.54 -14.84 -2.94
CA GLY A 19 -6.70 -15.32 -3.68
C GLY A 19 -6.85 -16.84 -3.64
N GLN A 20 -5.71 -17.56 -3.68
CA GLN A 20 -5.70 -19.01 -3.54
C GLN A 20 -6.09 -19.43 -2.11
N TYR A 21 -5.54 -18.76 -1.10
CA TYR A 21 -5.96 -18.95 0.30
C TYR A 21 -7.47 -18.79 0.46
N CYS A 22 -8.10 -17.78 -0.14
CA CYS A 22 -9.56 -17.60 -0.06
C CYS A 22 -10.38 -18.76 -0.66
N ARG A 23 -9.80 -19.55 -1.57
CA ARG A 23 -10.49 -20.69 -2.21
C ARG A 23 -10.23 -22.00 -1.49
N THR A 24 -9.00 -22.21 -1.00
CA THR A 24 -8.58 -23.49 -0.41
C THR A 24 -8.60 -23.48 1.12
N SER A 25 -8.60 -22.30 1.74
CA SER A 25 -8.41 -22.08 3.18
C SER A 25 -7.10 -22.66 3.72
N ASP A 26 -6.12 -22.90 2.85
CA ASP A 26 -4.82 -23.45 3.23
C ASP A 26 -3.87 -22.32 3.67
N SER A 27 -3.45 -22.37 4.93
CA SER A 27 -2.64 -21.35 5.59
C SER A 27 -1.22 -21.25 5.03
N SER A 28 -0.74 -22.23 4.28
CA SER A 28 0.56 -22.17 3.59
C SER A 28 0.61 -21.03 2.57
N TYR A 29 -0.41 -20.90 1.72
CA TYR A 29 -0.52 -19.80 0.76
C TYR A 29 -0.60 -18.43 1.45
N LEU A 30 -1.24 -18.37 2.62
CA LEU A 30 -1.31 -17.13 3.39
C LEU A 30 0.06 -16.73 3.94
N ALA A 31 0.85 -17.69 4.43
CA ALA A 31 2.23 -17.47 4.87
C ALA A 31 3.13 -17.01 3.72
N GLU A 32 2.99 -17.61 2.53
CA GLU A 32 3.72 -17.16 1.34
C GLU A 32 3.32 -15.74 0.93
N ALA A 33 2.02 -15.42 0.92
CA ALA A 33 1.54 -14.06 0.66
C ALA A 33 2.16 -13.04 1.63
N PHE A 34 2.26 -13.38 2.92
CA PHE A 34 2.85 -12.52 3.94
C PHE A 34 4.31 -12.17 3.62
N VAL A 35 5.14 -13.15 3.25
CA VAL A 35 6.55 -12.93 2.91
C VAL A 35 6.69 -11.96 1.73
N PHE A 36 5.85 -12.12 0.70
CA PHE A 36 5.86 -11.20 -0.44
C PHE A 36 5.41 -9.78 -0.05
N TYR A 37 4.35 -9.64 0.77
CA TYR A 37 3.92 -8.32 1.23
C TYR A 37 4.97 -7.63 2.11
N GLU A 38 5.62 -8.37 3.01
CA GLU A 38 6.70 -7.88 3.85
C GLU A 38 7.87 -7.38 2.99
N ALA A 39 8.29 -8.17 1.99
CA ALA A 39 9.36 -7.78 1.06
C ALA A 39 9.00 -6.52 0.25
N VAL A 40 7.73 -6.34 -0.13
CA VAL A 40 7.27 -5.12 -0.82
C VAL A 40 7.34 -3.90 0.09
N LEU A 41 7.00 -4.06 1.37
CA LEU A 41 7.01 -2.98 2.35
C LEU A 41 8.43 -2.57 2.74
N ASP A 42 9.30 -3.53 3.05
CA ASP A 42 10.65 -3.27 3.56
C ASP A 42 11.58 -2.65 2.50
N ARG A 43 11.34 -2.95 1.23
CA ARG A 43 12.16 -2.42 0.13
C ARG A 43 11.64 -1.12 -0.46
N GLU A 44 10.58 -0.57 0.12
CA GLU A 44 9.95 0.70 -0.28
C GLU A 44 9.68 0.81 -1.79
N TYR A 45 9.41 -0.31 -2.49
CA TYR A 45 9.21 -0.30 -3.95
C TYR A 45 8.07 0.64 -4.40
N LEU A 46 7.19 1.00 -3.48
CA LEU A 46 6.07 1.89 -3.68
C LEU A 46 6.42 3.38 -3.66
N ARG A 47 7.61 3.75 -3.14
CA ARG A 47 8.17 5.11 -3.17
C ARG A 47 8.98 5.37 -4.45
N ASP A 48 9.57 4.32 -5.01
CA ASP A 48 10.37 4.36 -6.25
C ASP A 48 9.53 4.29 -7.54
N ALA A 49 8.20 4.14 -7.43
CA ALA A 49 7.32 4.26 -8.58
C ALA A 49 7.51 5.67 -9.19
N PRO A 50 7.58 5.82 -10.53
CA PRO A 50 7.99 7.06 -11.17
C PRO A 50 7.05 8.23 -10.81
N SER A 51 7.36 8.93 -9.72
CA SER A 51 6.61 10.09 -9.22
C SER A 51 7.35 11.41 -9.47
N ALA A 52 8.43 11.42 -10.27
CA ALA A 52 9.37 12.55 -10.25
C ALA A 52 9.39 13.45 -11.50
N ALA A 53 8.74 13.13 -12.62
CA ALA A 53 8.97 13.96 -13.83
C ALA A 53 7.79 14.25 -14.78
N ALA A 54 6.67 13.52 -14.75
CA ALA A 54 5.61 13.82 -15.71
C ALA A 54 4.22 13.37 -15.22
N ALA A 55 3.29 14.32 -15.26
CA ALA A 55 1.84 14.18 -15.14
C ALA A 55 1.22 14.24 -13.73
N ALA A 56 0.77 15.46 -13.41
CA ALA A 56 -0.52 15.79 -12.78
C ALA A 56 -0.82 15.30 -11.35
N ALA A 57 -1.41 16.18 -10.54
CA ALA A 57 -1.96 15.92 -9.20
C ALA A 57 -2.95 14.73 -9.13
N ALA A 58 -3.46 14.24 -10.26
CA ALA A 58 -4.25 13.00 -10.32
C ALA A 58 -3.41 11.74 -10.10
N SER A 59 -2.12 11.76 -10.46
CA SER A 59 -1.18 10.64 -10.28
C SER A 59 -0.81 10.43 -8.81
N GLU A 60 -0.67 11.52 -8.04
CA GLU A 60 -0.39 11.46 -6.60
C GLU A 60 -1.54 10.81 -5.83
N VAL A 61 -2.79 11.15 -6.16
CA VAL A 61 -3.98 10.55 -5.57
C VAL A 61 -4.09 9.06 -5.96
N ALA A 62 -3.76 8.69 -7.20
CA ALA A 62 -3.78 7.30 -7.63
C ALA A 62 -2.70 6.46 -6.92
N LEU A 63 -1.50 7.02 -6.73
CA LEU A 63 -0.41 6.39 -6.00
C LEU A 63 -0.79 6.21 -4.53
N ALA A 64 -1.26 7.26 -3.86
CA ALA A 64 -1.79 7.22 -2.49
C ALA A 64 -2.82 6.10 -2.29
N HIS A 65 -3.80 6.00 -3.20
CA HIS A 65 -4.80 4.94 -3.16
C HIS A 65 -4.21 3.54 -3.37
N LYS A 66 -3.14 3.39 -4.16
CA LYS A 66 -2.42 2.11 -4.29
C LYS A 66 -1.72 1.76 -2.98
N GLN A 67 -1.03 2.72 -2.35
CA GLN A 67 -0.34 2.53 -1.08
C GLN A 67 -1.30 2.13 0.04
N LEU A 68 -2.40 2.87 0.21
CA LEU A 68 -3.40 2.57 1.22
C LEU A 68 -4.01 1.17 1.04
N ARG A 69 -4.32 0.80 -0.21
CA ARG A 69 -4.86 -0.53 -0.53
C ARG A 69 -3.88 -1.66 -0.24
N LEU A 70 -2.59 -1.43 -0.46
CA LEU A 70 -1.55 -2.41 -0.14
C LEU A 70 -1.46 -2.61 1.37
N LEU A 71 -1.41 -1.50 2.13
CA LEU A 71 -1.33 -1.54 3.59
C LEU A 71 -2.54 -2.25 4.22
N VAL A 72 -3.75 -1.93 3.77
CA VAL A 72 -4.97 -2.57 4.29
C VAL A 72 -5.01 -4.07 3.96
N ARG A 73 -4.56 -4.48 2.77
CA ARG A 73 -4.49 -5.91 2.41
C ARG A 73 -3.45 -6.65 3.24
N PHE A 74 -2.28 -6.07 3.41
CA PHE A 74 -1.24 -6.68 4.22
C PHE A 74 -1.62 -6.76 5.70
N LEU A 75 -2.35 -5.76 6.20
CA LEU A 75 -2.92 -5.78 7.55
C LEU A 75 -3.89 -6.95 7.72
N ASN A 76 -4.78 -7.19 6.75
CA ASN A 76 -5.68 -8.35 6.77
C ASN A 76 -4.92 -9.67 6.81
N VAL A 77 -3.92 -9.85 5.94
CA VAL A 77 -3.08 -11.07 5.93
C VAL A 77 -2.39 -11.26 7.28
N SER A 78 -1.82 -10.19 7.85
CA SER A 78 -1.14 -10.22 9.15
C SER A 78 -2.09 -10.53 10.32
N LEU A 79 -3.32 -10.03 10.26
CA LEU A 79 -4.38 -10.32 11.24
C LEU A 79 -4.77 -11.79 11.22
N ILE A 80 -5.00 -12.35 10.02
CA ILE A 80 -5.41 -13.75 9.85
C ILE A 80 -4.29 -14.70 10.30
N LEU A 81 -3.03 -14.37 10.01
CA LEU A 81 -1.85 -15.11 10.49
C LEU A 81 -1.56 -14.93 12.00
N GLY A 82 -2.25 -14.03 12.70
CA GLY A 82 -2.04 -13.78 14.12
C GLY A 82 -0.73 -13.06 14.47
N ARG A 83 -0.09 -12.39 13.52
CA ARG A 83 1.20 -11.68 13.71
C ARG A 83 0.99 -10.30 14.35
N ARG A 84 0.71 -10.27 15.66
CA ARG A 84 0.34 -9.05 16.41
C ARG A 84 1.31 -7.89 16.26
N GLU A 85 2.61 -8.12 16.31
CA GLU A 85 3.62 -7.06 16.16
C GLU A 85 3.55 -6.40 14.78
N MET A 86 3.41 -7.20 13.72
CA MET A 86 3.28 -6.68 12.36
C MET A 86 1.96 -5.92 12.19
N VAL A 87 0.87 -6.42 12.79
CA VAL A 87 -0.42 -5.71 12.79
C VAL A 87 -0.29 -4.33 13.42
N LEU A 88 0.39 -4.21 14.57
CA LEU A 88 0.62 -2.93 15.23
C LEU A 88 1.48 -1.98 14.38
N ARG A 89 2.57 -2.50 13.80
CA ARG A 89 3.44 -1.74 12.88
C ARG A 89 2.64 -1.20 11.69
N LEU A 90 1.84 -2.05 11.04
CA LEU A 90 1.04 -1.69 9.88
C LEU A 90 -0.08 -0.72 10.22
N ALA A 91 -0.75 -0.89 11.36
CA ALA A 91 -1.79 0.01 11.81
C ALA A 91 -1.24 1.43 12.07
N LEU A 92 -0.06 1.51 12.70
CA LEU A 92 0.62 2.79 12.94
C LEU A 92 1.03 3.46 11.62
N LEU A 93 1.61 2.70 10.70
CA LEU A 93 2.02 3.21 9.39
C LEU A 93 0.82 3.66 8.55
N LEU A 94 -0.26 2.87 8.53
CA LEU A 94 -1.53 3.24 7.89
C LEU A 94 -2.08 4.54 8.47
N ARG A 95 -2.03 4.72 9.79
CA ARG A 95 -2.49 5.95 10.44
C ARG A 95 -1.68 7.17 10.01
N ILE A 96 -0.35 7.04 9.97
CA ILE A 96 0.55 8.12 9.51
C ILE A 96 0.22 8.52 8.08
N VAL A 97 0.15 7.54 7.17
CA VAL A 97 -0.14 7.77 5.74
C VAL A 97 -1.53 8.40 5.56
N LEU A 98 -2.52 7.95 6.33
CA LEU A 98 -3.87 8.49 6.25
C LEU A 98 -3.95 9.94 6.75
N GLU A 99 -3.25 10.28 7.84
CA GLU A 99 -3.14 11.66 8.32
C GLU A 99 -2.42 12.57 7.32
N GLU A 100 -1.36 12.08 6.68
CA GLU A 100 -0.66 12.81 5.62
C GLU A 100 -1.60 13.10 4.44
N HIS A 101 -2.33 12.10 3.94
CA HIS A 101 -3.31 12.30 2.87
C HIS A 101 -4.46 13.22 3.29
N ARG A 102 -4.92 13.13 4.55
CA ARG A 102 -5.97 14.01 5.08
C ARG A 102 -5.52 15.47 5.08
N ARG A 103 -4.29 15.75 5.52
CA ARG A 103 -3.70 17.10 5.51
C ARG A 103 -3.52 17.62 4.09
N SER A 104 -2.97 16.81 3.19
CA SER A 104 -2.79 17.18 1.78
C SER A 104 -4.13 17.51 1.11
N PHE A 105 -5.17 16.74 1.40
CA PHE A 105 -6.52 17.01 0.92
C PHE A 105 -7.08 18.33 1.48
N GLN A 106 -6.91 18.60 2.78
CA GLN A 106 -7.33 19.86 3.40
C GLN A 106 -6.61 21.07 2.79
N LEU A 107 -5.30 20.98 2.55
CA LEU A 107 -4.52 22.06 1.94
C LEU A 107 -4.96 22.31 0.49
N GLN A 108 -5.18 21.26 -0.31
CA GLN A 108 -5.70 21.39 -1.67
C GLN A 108 -7.11 22.00 -1.68
N PHE A 109 -7.96 21.62 -0.73
CA PHE A 109 -9.31 22.17 -0.60
C PHE A 109 -9.28 23.67 -0.28
N LEU A 110 -8.43 24.09 0.67
CA LEU A 110 -8.25 25.50 1.02
C LEU A 110 -7.65 26.32 -0.14
N ALA A 111 -6.66 25.78 -0.85
CA ALA A 111 -6.03 26.44 -2.00
C ALA A 111 -6.97 26.61 -3.20
N ARG A 112 -7.93 25.69 -3.40
CA ARG A 112 -8.99 25.86 -4.40
C ARG A 112 -9.99 26.93 -3.99
N ARG A 113 -10.29 27.04 -2.69
CA ARG A 113 -11.24 28.03 -2.15
C ARG A 113 -10.69 29.47 -2.22
N SER A 114 -9.38 29.66 -2.07
CA SER A 114 -8.73 30.98 -2.24
C SER A 114 -8.54 31.41 -3.68
N ARG A 115 -8.80 30.53 -4.67
CA ARG A 115 -8.67 30.82 -6.11
C ARG A 115 -9.98 31.28 -6.74
N ILE A 116 -11.07 31.32 -5.96
CA ILE A 116 -12.44 31.64 -6.38
C ILE A 116 -12.88 33.03 -5.86
N ILE A 117 -12.04 33.67 -5.03
CA ILE A 117 -12.18 35.06 -4.55
C ILE A 117 -11.09 35.88 -5.22
#